data_AF-A0A7I7QCZ1-F1
#
_entry.id   AF-A0A7I7QCZ1-F1
#
_cell.length_a   1.000
_cell.length_b   1.000
_cell.length_c   1.000
_cell.angle_alpha   90.00
_cell.angle_beta   90.00
_cell.angle_gamma   90.00
#
_symmetry.space_group_name_H-M   'P 1'
#
loop_
_entity.id
_entity.type
_entity.pdbx_description
1 polymer ?
#
loop_
_entity_poly.entity_id
_entity_poly.type
_entity_poly.pdbx_seq_one_letter_code
_entity_poly.pdbx_strand_id
1 'polypeptide(L)'
;MQESSKDPQPGDWVEVVAPRDNFNGKAGRVVAIVDDGDGFDVIVKIFGTDTWGIRRDKLRKISQPKTTPSPQQLDLAYEAGQNALSAQDTTLGNIRTRANTLLSTSALFVSFSAGLGLISADHTKGPVLSAPKAIVLLLVVLTLGVCVLSVLWPVDFWIFSISARKLMLQSNSDTKEELQAYLLRELTQGITQNQAALEAKQRAFRCAATLLMVEIVLLVSFITIWK
;
A
#
# COMPACT_ATOMS: atom_id res chain seq x y z
N MET A 1 25.22 -47.25 -15.69
CA MET A 1 24.82 -46.29 -14.63
C MET A 1 25.98 -45.32 -14.45
N GLN A 2 25.87 -44.11 -14.99
CA GLN A 2 26.88 -43.07 -14.81
C GLN A 2 26.72 -42.51 -13.39
N GLU A 3 27.75 -42.64 -12.56
CA GLU A 3 27.86 -41.86 -11.32
C GLU A 3 27.83 -40.38 -11.70
N SER A 4 26.67 -39.76 -11.51
CA SER A 4 26.48 -38.33 -11.64
C SER A 4 27.46 -37.65 -10.68
N SER A 5 28.39 -36.87 -11.24
CA SER A 5 29.34 -36.02 -10.50
C SER A 5 28.66 -35.41 -9.27
N LYS A 6 29.05 -35.87 -8.07
CA LYS A 6 28.54 -35.37 -6.77
C LYS A 6 28.85 -33.90 -6.54
N ASP A 7 29.79 -33.39 -7.31
CA ASP A 7 30.25 -32.02 -7.21
C ASP A 7 29.23 -31.05 -7.81
N PRO A 8 28.72 -30.08 -7.01
CA PRO A 8 27.85 -29.05 -7.53
C PRO A 8 28.63 -28.19 -8.54
N GLN A 9 28.02 -27.97 -9.69
CA GLN A 9 28.54 -27.11 -10.76
C GLN A 9 27.77 -25.79 -10.86
N PRO A 10 28.35 -24.73 -11.45
CA PRO A 10 27.62 -23.51 -11.75
C PRO A 10 26.32 -23.82 -12.51
N GLY A 11 25.20 -23.30 -11.99
CA GLY A 11 23.87 -23.55 -12.50
C GLY A 11 23.09 -24.68 -11.80
N ASP A 12 23.75 -25.54 -11.02
CA ASP A 12 23.08 -26.58 -10.23
C ASP A 12 22.25 -25.97 -9.08
N TRP A 13 21.19 -26.69 -8.72
CA TRP A 13 20.38 -26.40 -7.56
C TRP A 13 20.93 -27.12 -6.33
N VAL A 14 21.10 -26.38 -5.26
CA VAL A 14 21.65 -26.86 -4.00
C VAL A 14 20.79 -26.40 -2.84
N GLU A 15 20.70 -27.23 -1.81
CA GLU A 15 20.13 -26.91 -0.52
C GLU A 15 21.26 -26.74 0.48
N VAL A 16 21.19 -25.67 1.27
CA VAL A 16 22.17 -25.40 2.31
C VAL A 16 21.86 -26.28 3.52
N VAL A 17 22.78 -27.18 3.85
CA VAL A 17 22.73 -28.08 5.01
C VAL A 17 23.76 -27.59 6.03
N ALA A 18 23.47 -26.44 6.63
CA ALA A 18 24.35 -25.80 7.60
C ALA A 18 23.63 -25.73 8.96
N PRO A 19 23.98 -26.59 9.93
CA PRO A 19 23.20 -26.74 11.18
C PRO A 19 23.25 -25.52 12.12
N ARG A 20 24.05 -24.49 11.83
CA ARG A 20 24.18 -23.27 12.64
C ARG A 20 23.86 -21.95 11.92
N ASP A 21 23.46 -22.01 10.64
CA ASP A 21 23.24 -20.79 9.84
C ASP A 21 21.74 -20.58 9.55
N ASN A 22 21.34 -19.30 9.45
CA ASN A 22 19.98 -18.86 9.06
C ASN A 22 19.53 -19.31 7.65
N PHE A 23 20.35 -20.10 6.98
CA PHE A 23 20.17 -20.60 5.63
C PHE A 23 19.88 -22.10 5.58
N ASN A 24 19.90 -22.80 6.70
CA ASN A 24 19.62 -24.24 6.73
C ASN A 24 18.26 -24.57 6.10
N GLY A 25 18.25 -25.52 5.16
CA GLY A 25 17.05 -25.93 4.42
C GLY A 25 16.61 -24.97 3.32
N LYS A 26 17.34 -23.87 3.08
CA LYS A 26 17.05 -22.96 1.96
C LYS A 26 17.66 -23.50 0.67
N ALA A 27 16.85 -23.49 -0.38
CA ALA A 27 17.31 -23.77 -1.73
C ALA A 27 17.98 -22.54 -2.36
N GLY A 28 19.04 -22.77 -3.10
CA GLY A 28 19.75 -21.76 -3.86
C GLY A 28 20.36 -22.33 -5.14
N ARG A 29 20.84 -21.43 -5.99
CA ARG A 29 21.50 -21.79 -7.25
C ARG A 29 22.98 -21.47 -7.15
N VAL A 30 23.82 -22.40 -7.57
CA VAL A 30 25.27 -22.19 -7.64
C VAL A 30 25.57 -21.18 -8.74
N VAL A 31 26.20 -20.07 -8.38
CA VAL A 31 26.60 -18.99 -9.30
C VAL A 31 28.04 -19.18 -9.75
N ALA A 32 28.93 -19.48 -8.81
CA ALA A 32 30.35 -19.66 -9.07
C ALA A 32 30.97 -20.59 -8.03
N ILE A 33 32.13 -21.15 -8.37
CA ILE A 33 32.98 -21.92 -7.47
C ILE A 33 34.27 -21.15 -7.34
N VAL A 34 34.66 -20.81 -6.12
CA VAL A 34 35.89 -20.10 -5.80
C VAL A 34 36.78 -21.04 -4.98
N ASP A 35 38.02 -21.19 -5.40
CA ASP A 35 39.03 -21.96 -4.68
C ASP A 35 39.87 -20.97 -3.86
N ASP A 36 39.78 -21.05 -2.53
CA ASP A 36 40.41 -20.08 -1.61
C ASP A 36 41.51 -20.72 -0.75
N GLY A 37 42.03 -21.90 -1.13
CA GLY A 37 43.15 -22.57 -0.44
C GLY A 37 42.81 -23.20 0.92
N ASP A 38 41.84 -22.66 1.66
CA ASP A 38 41.26 -23.25 2.88
C ASP A 38 40.05 -24.17 2.58
N GLY A 39 39.66 -24.27 1.31
CA GLY A 39 38.58 -25.10 0.78
C GLY A 39 37.91 -24.49 -0.46
N PHE A 40 37.05 -25.27 -1.13
CA PHE A 40 36.18 -24.75 -2.19
C PHE A 40 34.95 -24.08 -1.56
N ASP A 41 34.87 -22.76 -1.72
CA ASP A 41 33.67 -21.99 -1.43
C ASP A 41 32.81 -21.89 -2.68
N VAL A 42 31.55 -22.28 -2.54
CA VAL A 42 30.56 -22.23 -3.61
C VAL A 42 29.72 -20.99 -3.37
N ILE A 43 29.72 -20.06 -4.32
CA ILE A 43 28.86 -18.88 -4.27
C ILE A 43 27.45 -19.32 -4.65
N VAL A 44 26.55 -19.28 -3.69
CA VAL A 44 25.14 -19.66 -3.87
C VAL A 44 24.27 -18.41 -3.80
N LYS A 45 23.46 -18.19 -4.83
CA LYS A 45 22.36 -17.22 -4.81
C LYS A 45 21.16 -17.91 -4.19
N ILE A 46 20.92 -17.63 -2.91
CA ILE A 46 19.74 -18.11 -2.20
C ILE A 46 18.54 -17.24 -2.61
N PHE A 47 17.40 -17.87 -2.86
CA PHE A 47 16.20 -17.14 -3.29
C PHE A 47 15.76 -16.09 -2.26
N GLY A 48 15.70 -14.83 -2.70
CA GLY A 48 15.25 -13.71 -1.88
C GLY A 48 16.30 -13.08 -0.97
N THR A 49 17.58 -13.42 -1.12
CA THR A 49 18.71 -12.79 -0.43
C THR A 49 19.87 -12.50 -1.38
N ASP A 50 20.88 -11.78 -0.91
CA ASP A 50 22.15 -11.63 -1.63
C ASP A 50 22.87 -12.97 -1.82
N THR A 51 23.94 -12.98 -2.63
CA THR A 51 24.83 -14.13 -2.83
C THR A 51 25.69 -14.40 -1.60
N TRP A 52 25.83 -15.67 -1.23
CA TRP A 52 26.63 -16.10 -0.09
C TRP A 52 27.69 -17.10 -0.51
N GLY A 53 28.91 -16.97 0.02
CA GLY A 53 29.93 -18.01 -0.06
C GLY A 53 29.60 -19.11 0.96
N ILE A 54 29.40 -20.33 0.47
CA ILE A 54 29.04 -21.48 1.31
C ILE A 54 29.99 -22.63 0.98
N ARG A 55 30.58 -23.23 2.02
CA ARG A 55 31.46 -24.38 1.83
C ARG A 55 30.73 -25.51 1.14
N ARG A 56 31.42 -26.16 0.20
CA ARG A 56 30.88 -27.27 -0.60
C ARG A 56 30.32 -28.43 0.24
N ASP A 57 30.92 -28.74 1.39
CA ASP A 57 30.48 -29.83 2.27
C ASP A 57 29.12 -29.55 2.94
N LYS A 58 28.69 -28.29 2.94
CA LYS A 58 27.38 -27.85 3.45
C LYS A 58 26.33 -27.75 2.36
N LEU A 59 26.61 -28.18 1.14
CA LEU A 59 25.67 -28.12 0.03
C LEU A 59 25.21 -29.52 -0.37
N ARG A 60 23.90 -29.71 -0.40
CA ARG A 60 23.27 -30.90 -0.95
C ARG A 60 22.70 -30.57 -2.32
N LYS A 61 23.17 -31.24 -3.37
CA LYS A 61 22.54 -31.11 -4.70
C LYS A 61 21.10 -31.59 -4.62
N ILE A 62 20.18 -30.76 -5.06
CA ILE A 62 18.75 -31.07 -5.12
C ILE A 62 18.27 -30.97 -6.56
N SER A 63 17.30 -31.81 -6.92
CA SER A 63 16.47 -31.56 -8.10
C SER A 63 15.78 -30.21 -7.90
N GLN A 64 15.58 -29.43 -8.98
CA GLN A 64 14.97 -28.10 -8.91
C GLN A 64 13.82 -28.06 -7.90
N PRO A 65 13.78 -27.08 -6.97
CA PRO A 65 12.69 -26.99 -6.02
C PRO A 65 11.37 -26.97 -6.79
N LYS A 66 10.47 -27.91 -6.48
CA LYS A 66 9.19 -28.16 -7.16
C LYS A 66 8.18 -26.99 -7.07
N THR A 67 8.62 -25.84 -6.57
CA THR A 67 7.77 -24.70 -6.20
C THR A 67 8.12 -23.42 -6.97
N THR A 68 8.86 -23.49 -8.07
CA THR A 68 8.89 -22.38 -9.02
C THR A 68 7.52 -22.29 -9.70
N PRO A 69 6.78 -21.18 -9.52
CA PRO A 69 5.47 -21.01 -10.15
C PRO A 69 5.64 -21.14 -11.67
N SER A 70 4.69 -21.82 -12.31
CA SER A 70 4.74 -21.99 -13.76
C SER A 70 4.65 -20.63 -14.46
N PRO A 71 5.18 -20.46 -15.69
CA PRO A 71 5.06 -19.22 -16.44
C PRO A 71 3.61 -18.75 -16.59
N GLN A 72 2.66 -19.69 -16.73
CA GLN A 72 1.23 -19.40 -16.75
C GLN A 72 0.71 -18.84 -15.42
N GLN A 73 1.19 -19.37 -14.29
CA GLN A 73 0.82 -18.84 -12.97
C GLN A 73 1.38 -17.43 -12.75
N LEU A 74 2.59 -17.15 -13.26
CA LEU A 74 3.19 -15.82 -13.18
C LEU A 74 2.48 -14.80 -14.08
N ASP A 75 2.11 -15.17 -15.31
CA ASP A 75 1.34 -14.31 -16.21
C ASP A 75 -0.05 -14.00 -15.62
N LEU A 76 -0.73 -15.02 -15.05
CA LEU A 76 -2.02 -14.83 -14.39
C LEU A 76 -1.90 -13.92 -13.15
N ALA A 77 -0.86 -14.10 -12.33
CA ALA A 77 -0.61 -13.27 -11.17
C ALA A 77 -0.27 -11.81 -11.56
N TYR A 78 0.46 -11.62 -12.66
CA TYR A 78 0.77 -10.30 -13.21
C TYR A 78 -0.48 -9.58 -13.73
N GLU A 79 -1.33 -10.29 -14.49
CA GLU A 79 -2.62 -9.76 -14.96
C GLU A 79 -3.54 -9.40 -13.78
N ALA A 80 -3.64 -10.28 -12.78
CA ALA A 80 -4.39 -10.00 -11.56
C ALA A 80 -3.87 -8.76 -10.82
N GLY A 81 -2.54 -8.57 -10.79
CA GLY A 81 -1.90 -7.38 -10.21
C GLY A 81 -2.24 -6.09 -10.96
N GLN A 82 -2.22 -6.10 -12.30
CA GLN A 82 -2.65 -4.95 -13.11
C GLN A 82 -4.13 -4.62 -12.91
N ASN A 83 -4.99 -5.64 -12.88
CA ASN A 83 -6.42 -5.47 -12.63
C ASN A 83 -6.68 -4.86 -11.24
N ALA A 84 -5.95 -5.31 -10.21
CA ALA A 84 -6.04 -4.76 -8.87
C ALA A 84 -5.58 -3.29 -8.76
N LEU A 85 -4.56 -2.90 -9.53
CA LEU A 85 -4.11 -1.50 -9.64
C LEU A 85 -5.17 -0.62 -10.32
N SER A 86 -5.73 -1.08 -11.43
CA SER A 86 -6.80 -0.37 -12.15
C SER A 86 -8.05 -0.18 -11.26
N ALA A 87 -8.40 -1.20 -10.47
CA ALA A 87 -9.49 -1.12 -9.51
C ALA A 87 -9.22 -0.09 -8.38
N GLN A 88 -7.96 0.05 -7.93
CA GLN A 88 -7.58 1.07 -6.95
C GLN A 88 -7.71 2.49 -7.52
N ASP A 89 -7.25 2.72 -8.76
CA ASP A 89 -7.39 4.04 -9.41
C ASP A 89 -8.85 4.46 -9.54
N THR A 90 -9.69 3.52 -9.99
CA THR A 90 -11.15 3.73 -10.07
C THR A 90 -11.75 4.05 -8.69
N THR A 91 -11.33 3.32 -7.64
CA THR A 91 -11.81 3.55 -6.27
C THR A 91 -11.40 4.93 -5.75
N LEU A 92 -10.20 5.37 -6.10
CA LEU A 92 -9.68 6.69 -5.73
C LEU A 92 -10.37 7.83 -6.46
N GLY A 93 -10.64 7.66 -7.75
CA GLY A 93 -11.51 8.55 -8.51
C GLY A 93 -12.88 8.70 -7.84
N ASN A 94 -13.49 7.59 -7.43
CA ASN A 94 -14.78 7.58 -6.74
C ASN A 94 -14.73 8.27 -5.37
N ILE A 95 -13.68 8.06 -4.57
CA ILE A 95 -13.51 8.74 -3.27
C ILE A 95 -13.33 10.24 -3.48
N ARG A 96 -12.49 10.66 -4.45
CA ARG A 96 -12.26 12.07 -4.76
C ARG A 96 -13.56 12.76 -5.18
N THR A 97 -14.34 12.14 -6.07
CA THR A 97 -15.64 12.67 -6.50
C THR A 97 -16.60 12.81 -5.31
N ARG A 98 -16.71 11.77 -4.47
CA ARG A 98 -17.57 11.82 -3.26
C ARG A 98 -17.13 12.88 -2.27
N ALA A 99 -15.82 13.06 -2.08
CA ALA A 99 -15.25 14.09 -1.22
C ALA A 99 -15.57 15.50 -1.74
N ASN A 100 -15.46 15.73 -3.05
CA ASN A 100 -15.83 17.01 -3.67
C ASN A 100 -17.33 17.31 -3.51
N THR A 101 -18.19 16.32 -3.71
CA THR A 101 -19.63 16.50 -3.47
C THR A 101 -19.89 16.86 -2.00
N LEU A 102 -19.28 16.12 -1.07
CA LEU A 102 -19.44 16.38 0.37
C LEU A 102 -18.92 17.77 0.75
N LEU A 103 -17.77 18.20 0.21
CA LEU A 103 -17.23 19.55 0.40
C LEU A 103 -18.19 20.63 -0.10
N SER A 104 -18.74 20.48 -1.31
CA SER A 104 -19.71 21.43 -1.88
C SER A 104 -20.99 21.51 -1.05
N THR A 105 -21.54 20.36 -0.62
CA THR A 105 -22.71 20.33 0.26
C THR A 105 -22.41 20.99 1.61
N SER A 106 -21.23 20.72 2.18
CA SER A 106 -20.80 21.33 3.44
C SER A 106 -20.69 22.85 3.31
N ALA A 107 -20.09 23.36 2.23
CA ALA A 107 -19.95 24.79 1.99
C ALA A 107 -21.32 25.50 1.89
N LEU A 108 -22.33 24.85 1.32
CA LEU A 108 -23.71 25.35 1.30
C LEU A 108 -24.30 25.43 2.72
N PHE A 109 -24.14 24.38 3.52
CA PHE A 109 -24.63 24.38 4.91
C PHE A 109 -23.92 25.43 5.77
N VAL A 110 -22.60 25.58 5.63
CA VAL A 110 -21.84 26.64 6.29
C VAL A 110 -22.35 28.02 5.88
N SER A 111 -22.68 28.22 4.60
CA SER A 111 -23.25 29.48 4.11
C SER A 111 -24.62 29.78 4.73
N PHE A 112 -25.48 28.78 4.87
CA PHE A 112 -26.76 28.92 5.57
C PHE A 112 -26.59 29.18 7.08
N SER A 113 -25.70 28.43 7.73
CA SER A 113 -25.30 28.62 9.14
C SER A 113 -24.81 30.05 9.38
N ALA A 114 -23.93 30.55 8.52
CA ALA A 114 -23.46 31.94 8.56
C ALA A 114 -24.62 32.93 8.43
N GLY A 115 -25.50 32.74 7.45
CA GLY A 115 -26.67 33.61 7.22
C GLY A 115 -27.72 33.60 8.33
N LEU A 116 -27.88 32.48 9.05
CA LEU A 116 -28.83 32.32 10.15
C LEU A 116 -28.31 32.87 11.50
N GLY A 117 -27.10 33.43 11.54
CA GLY A 117 -26.59 34.15 12.71
C GLY A 117 -25.37 33.54 13.38
N LEU A 118 -24.62 32.66 12.72
CA LEU A 118 -23.27 32.28 13.18
C LEU A 118 -22.28 33.46 13.10
N ILE A 119 -22.46 34.30 12.09
CA ILE A 119 -21.75 35.58 11.91
C ILE A 119 -22.86 36.63 11.90
N SER A 120 -22.88 37.51 12.90
CA SER A 120 -23.98 38.46 13.15
C SER A 120 -24.47 39.15 11.87
N ALA A 121 -25.64 38.76 11.36
CA ALA A 121 -26.19 39.30 10.12
C ALA A 121 -26.89 40.66 10.31
N ASP A 122 -27.15 41.08 11.55
CA ASP A 122 -27.73 42.40 11.83
C ASP A 122 -27.53 42.79 13.31
N HIS A 123 -26.73 43.83 13.59
CA HIS A 123 -26.54 44.33 14.97
C HIS A 123 -27.84 44.89 15.58
N THR A 124 -28.85 45.18 14.74
CA THR A 124 -30.10 45.81 15.17
C THR A 124 -31.19 44.83 15.62
N LYS A 125 -31.11 43.55 15.22
CA LYS A 125 -32.15 42.53 15.49
C LYS A 125 -31.84 41.58 16.66
N GLY A 126 -30.69 41.76 17.31
CA GLY A 126 -30.22 40.85 18.34
C GLY A 126 -29.76 39.49 17.80
N PRO A 127 -28.98 38.72 18.57
CA PRO A 127 -28.48 37.42 18.13
C PRO A 127 -29.63 36.41 17.99
N VAL A 128 -29.85 35.91 16.77
CA VAL A 128 -30.86 34.88 16.44
C VAL A 128 -30.57 33.56 17.18
N LEU A 129 -29.29 33.32 17.51
CA LEU A 129 -28.81 32.18 18.28
C LEU A 129 -28.16 32.64 19.58
N SER A 130 -28.52 32.00 20.70
CA SER A 130 -27.80 32.17 21.96
C SER A 130 -26.32 31.81 21.79
N ALA A 131 -25.40 32.61 22.34
CA ALA A 131 -23.95 32.42 22.26
C ALA A 131 -23.44 30.97 22.38
N PRO A 132 -23.90 30.12 23.33
CA PRO A 132 -23.44 28.73 23.41
C PRO A 132 -23.83 27.88 22.19
N LYS A 133 -24.99 28.10 21.58
CA LYS A 133 -25.44 27.37 20.38
C LYS A 133 -24.61 27.72 19.15
N ALA A 134 -24.25 29.00 19.01
CA ALA A 134 -23.37 29.46 17.94
C ALA A 134 -21.95 28.87 18.06
N ILE A 135 -21.39 28.79 19.27
CA ILE A 135 -20.08 28.16 19.51
C ILE A 135 -20.10 26.68 19.13
N VAL A 136 -21.14 25.94 19.53
CA VAL A 136 -21.28 24.51 19.17
C VAL A 136 -21.33 24.34 17.65
N LEU A 137 -22.14 25.15 16.95
CA LEU A 137 -22.25 25.07 15.50
C LEU A 137 -20.91 25.41 14.82
N LEU A 138 -20.18 26.42 15.31
CA LEU A 138 -18.86 26.79 14.81
C LEU A 138 -17.83 25.67 15.00
N LEU A 139 -17.83 25.00 16.15
CA LEU A 139 -16.95 23.86 16.40
C LEU A 139 -17.25 22.67 15.48
N VAL A 140 -18.53 22.40 15.21
CA VAL A 140 -18.96 21.35 14.26
C VAL A 140 -18.46 21.70 12.85
N VAL A 141 -18.68 22.92 12.39
CA VAL A 141 -18.22 23.39 11.07
C VAL A 141 -16.69 23.32 10.93
N LEU A 142 -15.94 23.77 11.94
CA LEU A 142 -14.47 23.69 11.94
C LEU A 142 -13.98 22.24 11.88
N THR A 143 -14.56 21.36 12.70
CA THR A 143 -14.20 19.94 12.74
C THR A 143 -14.51 19.28 11.39
N LEU A 144 -15.64 19.63 10.78
CA LEU A 144 -16.02 19.15 9.46
C LEU A 144 -15.01 19.61 8.41
N GLY A 145 -14.64 20.90 8.41
CA GLY A 145 -13.64 21.46 7.49
C GLY A 145 -12.29 20.75 7.59
N VAL A 146 -11.82 20.48 8.81
CA VAL A 146 -10.59 19.70 9.07
C VAL A 146 -10.73 18.28 8.53
N CYS A 147 -11.88 17.64 8.73
CA CYS A 147 -12.12 16.27 8.26
C CYS A 147 -12.10 16.20 6.72
N VAL A 148 -12.74 17.16 6.04
CA VAL A 148 -12.75 17.23 4.58
C VAL A 148 -11.36 17.55 4.03
N LEU A 149 -10.64 18.50 4.63
CA LEU A 149 -9.24 18.78 4.27
C LEU A 149 -8.36 17.55 4.46
N SER A 150 -8.56 16.79 5.53
CA SER A 150 -7.83 15.54 5.78
C SER A 150 -8.12 14.48 4.72
N VAL A 151 -9.34 14.42 4.18
CA VAL A 151 -9.68 13.54 3.05
C VAL A 151 -8.98 14.04 1.78
N LEU A 152 -9.06 15.33 1.49
CA LEU A 152 -8.52 15.96 0.28
C LEU A 152 -6.99 16.05 0.28
N TRP A 153 -6.35 15.97 1.44
CA TRP A 153 -4.92 16.15 1.59
C TRP A 153 -4.15 15.15 0.71
N PRO A 154 -3.22 15.60 -0.14
CA PRO A 154 -2.45 14.72 -1.00
C PRO A 154 -1.68 13.70 -0.15
N VAL A 155 -1.68 12.43 -0.58
CA VAL A 155 -0.89 11.38 0.06
C VAL A 155 0.45 11.33 -0.66
N ASP A 156 1.49 11.88 -0.04
CA ASP A 156 2.83 11.98 -0.65
C ASP A 156 3.49 10.61 -0.88
N PHE A 157 3.00 9.56 -0.21
CA PHE A 157 3.57 8.20 -0.24
C PHE A 157 2.73 7.17 -1.00
N TRP A 158 1.92 7.59 -1.99
CA TRP A 158 1.22 6.60 -2.81
C TRP A 158 2.14 5.95 -3.83
N ILE A 159 2.40 4.66 -3.63
CA ILE A 159 3.15 3.84 -4.58
C ILE A 159 2.13 3.31 -5.60
N PHE A 160 1.86 4.11 -6.62
CA PHE A 160 0.95 3.75 -7.72
C PHE A 160 1.62 2.91 -8.81
N SER A 161 2.95 2.91 -8.83
CA SER A 161 3.70 2.38 -9.95
C SER A 161 5.05 1.86 -9.48
N ILE A 162 5.37 0.66 -9.95
CA ILE A 162 6.74 0.17 -9.91
C ILE A 162 7.53 1.03 -10.89
N SER A 163 8.48 1.80 -10.37
CA SER A 163 9.33 2.65 -11.19
C SER A 163 9.95 1.82 -12.31
N ALA A 164 9.66 2.17 -13.56
CA ALA A 164 10.25 1.53 -14.74
C ALA A 164 11.79 1.53 -14.67
N ARG A 165 12.38 2.53 -14.00
CA ARG A 165 13.81 2.60 -13.71
C ARG A 165 14.28 1.47 -12.79
N LYS A 166 13.52 1.11 -11.75
CA LYS A 166 13.82 -0.06 -10.90
C LYS A 166 13.70 -1.36 -11.70
N LEU A 167 12.73 -1.45 -12.61
CA LEU A 167 12.58 -2.62 -13.49
C LEU A 167 13.74 -2.76 -14.47
N MET A 168 14.19 -1.66 -15.08
CA MET A 168 15.34 -1.66 -15.98
C MET A 168 16.66 -1.97 -15.24
N LEU A 169 16.82 -1.50 -14.01
CA LEU A 169 17.97 -1.87 -13.17
C LEU A 169 17.96 -3.35 -12.77
N GLN A 170 16.77 -3.93 -12.56
CA GLN A 170 16.60 -5.35 -12.24
C GLN A 170 16.57 -6.25 -13.49
N SER A 171 16.44 -5.70 -14.71
CA SER A 171 16.38 -6.49 -15.96
C SER A 171 17.73 -7.12 -16.36
N ASN A 172 18.78 -6.91 -15.58
CA ASN A 172 19.99 -7.74 -15.60
C ASN A 172 19.75 -9.15 -15.02
N SER A 173 18.52 -9.47 -14.60
CA SER A 173 18.10 -10.83 -14.25
C SER A 173 17.91 -11.63 -15.55
N ASP A 174 18.66 -12.73 -15.69
CA ASP A 174 18.74 -13.54 -16.92
C ASP A 174 17.43 -14.22 -17.36
N THR A 175 16.34 -14.14 -16.57
CA THR A 175 15.11 -14.89 -16.86
C THR A 175 13.84 -14.09 -16.57
N LYS A 176 12.87 -14.23 -17.48
CA LYS A 176 11.55 -13.55 -17.42
C LYS A 176 10.81 -13.88 -16.12
N GLU A 177 10.99 -15.08 -15.59
CA GLU A 177 10.34 -15.55 -14.36
C GLU A 177 10.85 -14.81 -13.11
N GLU A 178 12.15 -14.50 -13.02
CA GLU A 178 12.71 -13.74 -11.88
C GLU A 178 12.16 -12.31 -11.85
N LEU A 179 12.01 -11.69 -13.03
CA LEU A 179 11.42 -10.35 -13.16
C LEU A 179 9.95 -10.33 -12.75
N GLN A 180 9.17 -11.36 -13.15
CA GLN A 180 7.76 -11.49 -12.80
C GLN A 180 7.56 -11.73 -11.28
N ALA A 181 8.38 -12.56 -10.67
CA ALA A 181 8.34 -12.80 -9.22
C ALA A 181 8.67 -11.52 -8.43
N TYR A 182 9.68 -10.76 -8.88
CA TYR A 182 10.02 -9.46 -8.28
C TYR A 182 8.87 -8.44 -8.42
N LEU A 183 8.29 -8.32 -9.62
CA LEU A 183 7.13 -7.48 -9.88
C LEU A 183 5.96 -7.82 -8.95
N LEU A 184 5.62 -9.10 -8.81
CA LEU A 184 4.51 -9.54 -7.98
C LEU A 184 4.72 -9.18 -6.51
N ARG A 185 5.96 -9.30 -6.01
CA ARG A 185 6.31 -8.94 -4.63
C ARG A 185 6.16 -7.43 -4.38
N GLU A 186 6.72 -6.61 -5.27
CA GLU A 186 6.61 -5.14 -5.18
C GLU A 186 5.16 -4.68 -5.31
N LEU A 187 4.36 -5.31 -6.20
CA LEU A 187 2.93 -5.05 -6.33
C LEU A 187 2.18 -5.38 -5.04
N THR A 188 2.41 -6.56 -4.46
CA THR A 188 1.75 -6.99 -3.22
C THR A 188 2.11 -6.07 -2.05
N GLN A 189 3.38 -5.67 -1.97
CA GLN A 189 3.84 -4.72 -0.95
C GLN A 189 3.24 -3.33 -1.15
N GLY A 190 3.14 -2.85 -2.40
CA GLY A 190 2.47 -1.59 -2.73
C GLY A 190 0.98 -1.61 -2.39
N ILE A 191 0.28 -2.70 -2.71
CA ILE A 191 -1.16 -2.88 -2.42
C ILE A 191 -1.42 -2.80 -0.91
N THR A 192 -0.64 -3.52 -0.11
CA THR A 192 -0.83 -3.55 1.35
C THR A 192 -0.58 -2.19 2.00
N GLN A 193 0.44 -1.45 1.54
CA GLN A 193 0.70 -0.09 2.03
C GLN A 193 -0.39 0.90 1.59
N ASN A 194 -0.85 0.81 0.34
CA ASN A 194 -1.89 1.68 -0.19
C ASN A 194 -3.25 1.41 0.48
N GLN A 195 -3.55 0.15 0.82
CA GLN A 195 -4.80 -0.22 1.48
C GLN A 195 -4.95 0.44 2.85
N ALA A 196 -3.89 0.48 3.67
CA ALA A 196 -3.93 1.16 4.96
C ALA A 196 -4.21 2.66 4.83
N ALA A 197 -3.60 3.32 3.84
CA ALA A 197 -3.87 4.72 3.53
C ALA A 197 -5.31 4.93 3.05
N LEU A 198 -5.83 4.04 2.20
CA LEU A 198 -7.20 4.07 1.70
C LEU A 198 -8.22 3.93 2.84
N GLU A 199 -8.00 3.00 3.75
CA GLU A 199 -8.86 2.77 4.93
C GLU A 199 -8.84 3.98 5.88
N ALA A 200 -7.70 4.64 6.07
CA ALA A 200 -7.61 5.87 6.84
C ALA A 200 -8.46 6.99 6.21
N LYS A 201 -8.35 7.18 4.88
CA LYS A 201 -9.15 8.17 4.13
C LYS A 201 -10.64 7.85 4.17
N GLN A 202 -11.01 6.57 4.06
CA GLN A 202 -12.41 6.13 4.15
C GLN A 202 -13.00 6.36 5.54
N ARG A 203 -12.22 6.16 6.62
CA ARG A 203 -12.63 6.50 7.99
C ARG A 203 -12.84 8.00 8.15
N ALA A 204 -11.93 8.83 7.65
CA ALA A 204 -12.10 10.29 7.64
C ALA A 204 -13.36 10.71 6.88
N PHE A 205 -13.60 10.14 5.70
CA PHE A 205 -14.82 10.41 4.93
C PHE A 205 -16.10 10.04 5.70
N ARG A 206 -16.13 8.88 6.37
CA ARG A 206 -17.27 8.48 7.21
C ARG A 206 -17.48 9.45 8.37
N CYS A 207 -16.41 9.89 9.02
CA CYS A 207 -16.50 10.88 10.11
C CYS A 207 -17.08 12.21 9.59
N ALA A 208 -16.59 12.70 8.44
CA ALA A 208 -17.10 13.92 7.82
C ALA A 208 -18.60 13.81 7.48
N ALA A 209 -19.04 12.68 6.91
CA ALA A 209 -20.44 12.43 6.61
C ALA A 209 -21.32 12.39 7.87
N THR A 210 -20.86 11.75 8.95
CA THR A 210 -21.59 11.75 10.23
C THR A 210 -21.66 13.14 10.85
N LEU A 211 -20.58 13.92 10.79
CA LEU A 211 -20.56 15.28 11.31
C LEU A 211 -21.54 16.18 10.55
N LEU A 212 -21.60 16.03 9.22
CA LEU A 212 -22.54 16.76 8.37
C LEU A 212 -23.99 16.44 8.74
N MET A 213 -24.33 15.17 8.99
CA MET A 213 -25.67 14.80 9.45
C MET A 213 -26.00 15.42 10.81
N VAL A 214 -25.03 15.45 11.74
CA VAL A 214 -25.19 16.10 13.04
C VAL A 214 -25.40 17.61 12.89
N GLU A 215 -24.63 18.27 12.01
CA GLU A 215 -24.79 19.68 11.70
C GLU A 215 -26.22 19.99 11.20
N ILE A 216 -26.72 19.20 10.25
CA ILE A 216 -28.07 19.35 9.70
C ILE A 216 -29.13 19.21 10.81
N VAL A 217 -29.02 18.18 11.65
CA VAL A 217 -29.98 17.94 12.75
C VAL A 217 -29.95 19.09 13.75
N LEU A 218 -28.77 19.58 14.12
CA LEU A 218 -28.63 20.73 15.02
C LEU A 218 -29.24 21.99 14.41
N LEU A 219 -28.96 22.26 13.14
CA LEU A 219 -29.46 23.43 12.43
C LEU A 219 -30.98 23.41 12.35
N VAL A 220 -31.57 22.28 11.96
CA VAL A 220 -33.04 22.09 11.94
C VAL A 220 -33.62 22.25 13.35
N SER A 221 -33.01 21.63 14.37
CA SER A 221 -33.48 21.71 15.76
C SER A 221 -33.44 23.14 16.29
N PHE A 222 -32.40 23.90 15.97
CA PHE A 222 -32.29 25.29 16.40
C PHE A 222 -33.33 26.18 15.73
N ILE A 223 -33.63 25.96 14.45
CA ILE A 223 -34.70 26.67 13.76
C ILE A 223 -36.08 26.32 14.33
N THR A 224 -36.35 25.04 14.60
CA THR A 224 -37.68 24.61 15.09
C THR A 224 -37.95 25.01 16.53
N ILE A 225 -36.93 25.01 17.41
CA ILE A 225 -37.06 25.45 18.80
C ILE A 225 -37.18 26.98 18.91
N TRP A 226 -36.70 27.72 17.91
CA TRP A 226 -36.78 29.18 17.88
C TRP A 226 -38.15 29.72 17.42
N LYS A 227 -38.94 28.92 16.70
CA LYS A 227 -40.34 29.22 16.36
C LYS A 227 -41.28 28.88 17.50
#